data_AF-A0ABC9EPE3-F1
#
_entry.id   AF-A0ABC9EPE3-F1
#
_cell.length_a   1.000
_cell.length_b   1.000
_cell.length_c   1.000
_cell.angle_alpha   90.00
_cell.angle_beta   90.00
_cell.angle_gamma   90.00
#
_symmetry.space_group_name_H-M   'P 1'
#
loop_
_entity.id
_entity.type
_entity.pdbx_description
1 polymer ?
#
loop_
_entity_poly.entity_id
_entity_poly.type
_entity_poly.pdbx_seq_one_letter_code
_entity_poly.pdbx_strand_id
1 'polypeptide(L)'
;MKIIGAESKMNDMTPVSGGETALADAAQKGKKDAAQMGKEDATENLLSSVRNYYIFLYVGTMVSSLAPRAAAKYAPDTVASAQRVLAAAGYDLSVTVVFFAAATLLLQAHLARVLKPSARPRLTPLAAWSLAVVTWVCITNFFLNYLAFGGSYGEWAAAAGASVANLVMSARTVMRHLA
;
A
#
# COMPACT_ATOMS: atom_id res chain seq x y z
N MET A 1 69.08 47.02 48.56
CA MET A 1 68.81 46.13 47.40
C MET A 1 68.06 44.91 47.95
N LYS A 2 66.75 44.80 47.66
CA LYS A 2 65.87 43.72 48.16
C LYS A 2 65.97 42.52 47.22
N ILE A 3 66.24 41.32 47.74
CA ILE A 3 66.09 40.06 47.01
C ILE A 3 64.89 39.34 47.65
N ILE A 4 63.79 39.28 46.91
CA ILE A 4 62.58 38.52 47.26
C ILE A 4 62.73 37.16 46.56
N GLY A 5 62.92 36.09 47.34
CA GLY A 5 62.88 34.72 46.84
C GLY A 5 61.43 34.29 46.64
N ALA A 6 61.09 33.91 45.41
CA ALA A 6 59.77 33.43 45.03
C ALA A 6 59.64 31.93 45.31
N GLU A 7 58.51 31.56 45.92
CA GLU A 7 58.06 30.18 46.12
C GLU A 7 57.57 29.52 44.82
N SER A 8 57.77 28.19 44.78
CA SER A 8 56.87 27.13 44.33
C SER A 8 56.00 27.36 43.08
N LYS A 9 56.25 26.55 42.03
CA LYS A 9 55.17 26.06 41.18
C LYS A 9 55.30 24.56 40.93
N MET A 10 54.49 23.84 41.70
CA MET A 10 54.06 22.47 41.47
C MET A 10 53.37 22.39 40.10
N ASN A 11 53.81 21.47 39.24
CA ASN A 11 53.19 21.19 37.96
C ASN A 11 51.81 20.57 38.21
N ASP A 12 50.75 21.29 37.82
CA ASP A 12 49.39 20.77 37.76
C ASP A 12 49.19 20.14 36.38
N MET A 13 49.22 18.81 36.33
CA MET A 13 48.80 18.03 35.17
C MET A 13 47.29 18.16 35.03
N THR A 14 46.85 18.93 34.04
CA THR A 14 45.45 18.93 33.61
C THR A 14 45.10 17.56 32.99
N PRO A 15 43.94 16.97 33.34
CA PRO A 15 43.51 15.73 32.73
C PRO A 15 43.00 15.97 31.31
N VAL A 16 43.43 15.09 30.41
CA VAL A 16 43.00 14.96 29.02
C VAL A 16 41.48 14.70 28.97
N SER A 17 40.68 15.76 28.89
CA SER A 17 39.20 15.68 28.85
C SER A 17 38.61 15.73 27.42
N GLY A 18 39.45 15.95 26.39
CA GLY A 18 38.99 16.10 24.99
C GLY A 18 38.82 14.80 24.19
N GLY A 19 39.37 13.67 24.67
CA GLY A 19 39.32 12.40 23.94
C GLY A 19 38.01 11.62 24.10
N GLU A 20 37.41 11.66 25.30
CA GLU A 20 36.18 10.91 25.60
C GLU A 20 34.94 11.52 24.95
N THR A 21 34.90 12.84 24.80
CA THR A 21 33.80 13.57 24.14
C THR A 21 33.77 13.34 22.63
N ALA A 22 34.93 13.35 21.97
CA ALA A 22 35.03 13.07 20.53
C ALA A 22 34.64 11.62 20.18
N LEU A 23 34.97 10.66 21.07
CA LEU A 23 34.63 9.24 20.87
C LEU A 23 33.13 8.99 21.11
N ALA A 24 32.54 9.67 22.10
CA ALA A 24 31.09 9.64 22.34
C ALA A 24 30.31 10.27 21.17
N ASP A 25 30.76 11.40 20.64
CA ASP A 25 30.14 12.07 19.50
C ASP A 25 30.24 11.23 18.21
N ALA A 26 31.38 10.57 17.97
CA ALA A 26 31.54 9.66 16.84
C ALA A 26 30.64 8.42 16.95
N ALA A 27 30.51 7.84 18.15
CA ALA A 27 29.61 6.72 18.40
C ALA A 27 28.12 7.12 18.25
N GLN A 28 27.76 8.33 18.68
CA GLN A 28 26.41 8.86 18.56
C GLN A 28 26.08 9.22 17.09
N LYS A 29 27.06 9.73 16.34
CA LYS A 29 26.96 9.97 14.90
C LYS A 29 26.79 8.66 14.12
N GLY A 30 27.62 7.64 14.37
CA GLY A 30 27.48 6.32 13.76
C GLY A 30 26.12 5.65 14.04
N LYS A 31 25.58 5.81 15.25
CA LYS A 31 24.21 5.37 15.57
C LYS A 31 23.13 6.13 14.79
N LYS A 32 23.27 7.45 14.63
CA LYS A 32 22.34 8.27 13.85
C LYS A 32 22.39 7.90 12.37
N ASP A 33 23.58 7.73 11.82
CA ASP A 33 23.79 7.39 10.41
C ASP A 33 23.21 5.99 10.10
N ALA A 34 23.46 4.99 10.95
CA ALA A 34 22.85 3.67 10.81
C ALA A 34 21.31 3.68 10.96
N ALA A 35 20.78 4.49 11.87
CA ALA A 35 19.34 4.65 12.03
C ALA A 35 18.70 5.41 10.85
N GLN A 36 19.44 6.30 10.19
CA GLN A 36 19.01 7.04 9.03
C GLN A 36 19.02 6.18 7.76
N MET A 37 20.09 5.41 7.55
CA MET A 37 20.19 4.44 6.45
C MET A 37 19.07 3.39 6.52
N GLY A 38 18.77 2.87 7.73
CA GLY A 38 17.64 1.96 7.93
C GLY A 38 16.26 2.58 7.69
N LYS A 39 16.11 3.91 7.81
CA LYS A 39 14.88 4.64 7.46
C LYS A 39 14.77 4.87 5.95
N GLU A 40 15.88 5.14 5.27
CA GLU A 40 15.92 5.33 3.83
C GLU A 40 15.55 4.03 3.10
N ASP A 41 16.20 2.91 3.44
CA ASP A 41 15.87 1.58 2.91
C ASP A 41 14.41 1.22 3.13
N ALA A 42 13.87 1.58 4.29
CA ALA A 42 12.49 1.34 4.63
C ALA A 42 11.51 2.18 3.80
N THR A 43 11.88 3.43 3.51
CA THR A 43 11.08 4.36 2.69
C THR A 43 11.04 3.89 1.24
N GLU A 44 12.18 3.47 0.69
CA GLU A 44 12.27 2.96 -0.68
C GLU A 44 11.44 1.67 -0.85
N ASN A 45 11.50 0.77 0.12
CA ASN A 45 10.68 -0.44 0.12
C ASN A 45 9.17 -0.12 0.13
N LEU A 46 8.75 0.87 0.91
CA LEU A 46 7.36 1.32 0.96
C LEU A 46 6.92 1.95 -0.38
N LEU A 47 7.73 2.85 -0.93
CA LEU A 47 7.45 3.50 -2.22
C LEU A 47 7.38 2.47 -3.35
N SER A 48 8.28 1.49 -3.36
CA SER A 48 8.26 0.38 -4.31
C SER A 48 6.99 -0.45 -4.19
N SER A 49 6.57 -0.78 -2.96
CA SER A 49 5.32 -1.52 -2.69
C SER A 49 4.08 -0.76 -3.19
N VAL A 50 3.99 0.54 -2.88
CA VAL A 50 2.90 1.43 -3.33
C VAL A 50 2.88 1.54 -4.84
N ARG A 51 4.04 1.73 -5.48
CA ARG A 51 4.18 1.80 -6.93
C ARG A 51 3.73 0.50 -7.60
N ASN A 52 4.19 -0.65 -7.10
CA ASN A 52 3.82 -1.95 -7.64
C ASN A 52 2.31 -2.20 -7.50
N TYR A 53 1.73 -1.78 -6.37
CA TYR A 53 0.28 -1.86 -6.16
C TYR A 53 -0.49 -0.98 -7.15
N TYR A 54 -0.05 0.26 -7.39
CA TYR A 54 -0.66 1.13 -8.41
C TYR A 54 -0.56 0.54 -9.82
N ILE A 55 0.59 0.00 -10.19
CA ILE A 55 0.78 -0.66 -11.49
C ILE A 55 -0.16 -1.86 -11.59
N PHE A 56 -0.28 -2.67 -10.54
CA PHE A 56 -1.20 -3.80 -10.50
C PHE A 56 -2.65 -3.34 -10.69
N LEU A 57 -3.11 -2.31 -9.97
CA LEU A 57 -4.47 -1.77 -10.14
C LEU A 57 -4.70 -1.21 -11.54
N TYR A 58 -3.72 -0.50 -12.10
CA TYR A 58 -3.81 0.05 -13.45
C TYR A 58 -3.91 -1.04 -14.52
N VAL A 59 -3.00 -2.01 -14.51
CA VAL A 59 -3.00 -3.12 -15.45
C VAL A 59 -4.29 -3.94 -15.29
N GLY A 60 -4.70 -4.23 -14.06
CA GLY A 60 -5.96 -4.93 -13.79
C GLY A 60 -7.18 -4.17 -14.34
N THR A 61 -7.22 -2.85 -14.18
CA THR A 61 -8.28 -1.98 -14.73
C THR A 61 -8.28 -1.99 -16.25
N MET A 62 -7.10 -1.92 -16.88
CA MET A 62 -6.98 -1.95 -18.35
C MET A 62 -7.39 -3.30 -18.92
N VAL A 63 -6.92 -4.41 -18.34
CA VAL A 63 -7.28 -5.76 -18.78
C VAL A 63 -8.79 -5.98 -18.61
N SER A 64 -9.36 -5.61 -17.45
CA SER A 64 -10.79 -5.81 -17.19
C SER A 64 -11.71 -4.95 -18.05
N SER A 65 -11.24 -3.78 -18.52
CA SER A 65 -12.03 -2.92 -19.41
C SER A 65 -11.84 -3.25 -20.89
N LEU A 66 -10.63 -3.64 -21.31
CA LEU A 66 -10.29 -3.87 -22.71
C LEU A 66 -10.51 -5.31 -23.15
N ALA A 67 -10.15 -6.30 -22.34
CA ALA A 67 -10.23 -7.70 -22.74
C ALA A 67 -11.66 -8.14 -23.09
N PRO A 68 -12.70 -7.78 -22.31
CA PRO A 68 -14.07 -8.12 -22.68
C PRO A 68 -14.54 -7.43 -23.98
N ARG A 69 -14.16 -6.16 -24.19
CA ARG A 69 -14.49 -5.42 -25.42
C ARG A 69 -13.78 -6.00 -26.63
N ALA A 70 -12.51 -6.37 -26.49
CA ALA A 70 -11.74 -7.03 -27.52
C ALA A 70 -12.33 -8.42 -27.84
N ALA A 71 -12.68 -9.21 -26.83
CA ALA A 71 -13.31 -10.51 -27.02
C ALA A 71 -14.64 -10.40 -27.79
N ALA A 72 -15.50 -9.44 -27.42
CA ALA A 72 -16.76 -9.21 -28.13
C ALA A 72 -16.56 -8.70 -29.56
N LYS A 73 -15.52 -7.91 -29.82
CA LYS A 73 -15.23 -7.39 -31.16
C LYS A 73 -14.62 -8.44 -32.08
N TYR A 74 -13.67 -9.23 -31.60
CA TYR A 74 -12.87 -10.14 -32.42
C TYR A 74 -13.39 -11.59 -32.42
N ALA A 75 -14.17 -11.99 -31.42
CA ALA A 75 -14.72 -13.34 -31.30
C ALA A 75 -16.18 -13.33 -30.76
N PRO A 76 -17.12 -12.62 -31.43
CA PRO A 76 -18.49 -12.46 -30.94
C PRO A 76 -19.23 -13.80 -30.75
N ASP A 77 -19.05 -14.75 -31.67
CA ASP A 77 -19.70 -16.06 -31.60
C ASP A 77 -19.20 -16.90 -30.42
N THR A 78 -17.91 -16.80 -30.10
CA THR A 78 -17.31 -17.46 -28.94
C THR A 78 -17.86 -16.86 -27.64
N VAL A 79 -17.94 -15.53 -27.55
CA VAL A 79 -18.54 -14.85 -26.39
C VAL A 79 -20.01 -15.27 -26.21
N ALA A 80 -20.80 -15.25 -27.29
CA ALA A 80 -22.20 -15.66 -27.26
C ALA A 80 -22.35 -17.14 -26.88
N SER A 81 -21.49 -18.03 -27.37
CA SER A 81 -21.50 -19.45 -26.97
C SER A 81 -21.15 -19.64 -25.50
N ALA A 82 -20.16 -18.91 -24.99
CA ALA A 82 -19.75 -18.98 -23.59
C ALA A 82 -20.87 -18.49 -22.67
N GLN A 83 -21.52 -17.38 -23.02
CA GLN A 83 -22.68 -16.87 -22.29
C GLN A 83 -23.83 -17.88 -22.27
N ARG A 84 -24.14 -18.52 -23.40
CA ARG A 84 -25.18 -19.56 -23.44
C ARG A 84 -24.84 -20.76 -22.58
N VAL A 85 -23.59 -21.21 -22.59
CA VAL A 85 -23.12 -22.32 -21.73
C VAL A 85 -23.19 -21.93 -20.26
N LEU A 86 -22.77 -20.72 -19.89
CA LEU A 86 -22.86 -20.21 -18.53
C LEU A 86 -24.32 -20.13 -18.05
N ALA A 87 -25.21 -19.59 -18.89
CA ALA A 87 -26.64 -19.54 -18.59
C ALA A 87 -27.26 -20.94 -18.45
N ALA A 88 -26.89 -21.87 -19.34
CA ALA A 88 -27.37 -23.27 -19.29
C ALA A 88 -26.81 -24.05 -18.09
N ALA A 89 -25.58 -23.73 -17.65
CA ALA A 89 -24.96 -24.30 -16.46
C ALA A 89 -25.51 -23.74 -15.15
N GLY A 90 -26.47 -22.80 -15.21
CA GLY A 90 -27.04 -22.19 -14.02
C GLY A 90 -26.04 -21.34 -13.23
N TYR A 91 -25.05 -20.73 -13.91
CA TYR A 91 -24.22 -19.70 -13.28
C TYR A 91 -25.13 -18.52 -12.91
N ASP A 92 -25.57 -18.53 -11.64
CA ASP A 92 -26.55 -17.61 -11.06
C ASP A 92 -25.86 -16.50 -10.26
N LEU A 93 -26.67 -15.54 -9.81
CA LEU A 93 -26.33 -14.45 -8.90
C LEU A 93 -25.39 -14.87 -7.77
N SER A 94 -25.58 -16.05 -7.18
CA SER A 94 -24.71 -16.56 -6.11
C SER A 94 -23.25 -16.68 -6.51
N VAL A 95 -22.96 -17.14 -7.73
CA VAL A 95 -21.57 -17.29 -8.21
C VAL A 95 -20.94 -15.92 -8.45
N THR A 96 -21.69 -15.01 -9.06
CA THR A 96 -21.27 -13.61 -9.26
C THR A 96 -20.99 -12.92 -7.92
N VAL A 97 -21.85 -13.12 -6.91
CA VAL A 97 -21.67 -12.59 -5.55
C VAL A 97 -20.41 -13.15 -4.89
N VAL A 98 -20.19 -14.47 -4.94
CA VAL A 98 -19.00 -15.10 -4.36
C VAL A 98 -17.73 -14.59 -5.03
N PHE A 99 -17.74 -14.45 -6.36
CA PHE A 99 -16.62 -13.91 -7.10
C PHE A 99 -16.33 -12.44 -6.74
N PHE A 100 -17.37 -11.60 -6.63
CA PHE A 100 -17.22 -10.21 -6.22
C PHE A 100 -16.70 -10.09 -4.78
N ALA A 101 -17.19 -10.94 -3.87
CA ALA A 101 -16.71 -10.99 -2.51
C ALA A 101 -15.23 -11.41 -2.46
N ALA A 102 -14.84 -12.46 -3.19
CA ALA A 102 -13.46 -12.93 -3.25
C ALA A 102 -12.51 -11.88 -3.82
N ALA A 103 -12.87 -11.24 -4.94
CA ALA A 103 -12.11 -10.15 -5.53
C ALA A 103 -11.95 -8.97 -4.56
N THR A 104 -13.03 -8.61 -3.87
CA THR A 104 -13.02 -7.55 -2.85
C THR A 104 -12.06 -7.90 -1.71
N LEU A 105 -12.17 -9.11 -1.13
CA LEU A 105 -11.32 -9.53 -0.02
C LEU A 105 -9.84 -9.60 -0.42
N LEU A 106 -9.52 -10.08 -1.63
CA LEU A 106 -8.15 -10.15 -2.13
C LEU A 106 -7.52 -8.76 -2.27
N LEU A 107 -8.22 -7.81 -2.89
CA LEU A 107 -7.71 -6.46 -3.05
C LEU A 107 -7.63 -5.71 -1.72
N GLN A 108 -8.61 -5.88 -0.82
CA GLN A 108 -8.56 -5.32 0.53
C GLN A 108 -7.40 -5.90 1.35
N ALA A 109 -7.13 -7.20 1.25
CA ALA A 109 -5.98 -7.82 1.89
C ALA A 109 -4.66 -7.28 1.31
N HIS A 110 -4.59 -7.04 0.01
CA HIS A 110 -3.41 -6.46 -0.63
C HIS A 110 -3.20 -5.00 -0.20
N LEU A 111 -4.26 -4.19 -0.21
CA LEU A 111 -4.26 -2.82 0.33
C LEU A 111 -3.78 -2.82 1.79
N ALA A 112 -4.31 -3.70 2.63
CA ALA A 112 -3.89 -3.81 4.03
C ALA A 112 -2.42 -4.21 4.18
N ARG A 113 -1.86 -5.02 3.27
CA ARG A 113 -0.42 -5.37 3.26
C ARG A 113 0.45 -4.18 2.86
N VAL A 114 0.02 -3.39 1.89
CA VAL A 114 0.73 -2.16 1.47
C VAL A 114 0.68 -1.11 2.58
N LEU A 115 -0.45 -1.03 3.28
CA LEU A 115 -0.65 -0.14 4.42
C LEU A 115 -0.18 -0.74 5.75
N LYS A 116 0.37 -1.95 5.81
CA LYS A 116 0.72 -2.54 7.11
C LYS A 116 1.84 -1.70 7.75
N PRO A 117 1.68 -1.22 9.00
CA PRO A 117 2.75 -0.57 9.72
C PRO A 117 3.80 -1.63 10.07
N SER A 118 4.75 -1.83 9.16
CA SER A 118 6.08 -2.31 9.53
C SER A 118 6.70 -1.27 10.47
N ALA A 119 7.71 -1.60 11.28
CA ALA A 119 8.41 -0.71 12.22
C ALA A 119 9.21 0.43 11.53
N ARG A 120 8.62 1.00 10.47
CA ARG A 120 9.19 1.72 9.34
C ARG A 120 8.25 2.89 8.98
N PRO A 121 8.69 3.84 8.15
CA PRO A 121 7.90 4.96 7.61
C PRO A 121 6.44 4.58 7.32
N ARG A 122 5.51 5.40 7.83
CA ARG A 122 4.08 5.29 7.54
C ARG A 122 3.75 6.14 6.30
N LEU A 123 2.77 5.70 5.52
CA LEU A 123 2.19 6.53 4.47
C LEU A 123 1.53 7.75 5.10
N THR A 124 1.56 8.88 4.39
CA THR A 124 0.77 10.03 4.81
C THR A 124 -0.72 9.69 4.73
N PRO A 125 -1.56 10.26 5.60
CA PRO A 125 -3.00 10.03 5.56
C PRO A 125 -3.61 10.26 4.18
N LEU A 126 -3.16 11.31 3.49
CA LEU A 126 -3.61 11.64 2.15
C LEU A 126 -3.31 10.54 1.13
N ALA A 127 -2.10 9.96 1.19
CA ALA A 127 -1.69 8.87 0.29
C ALA A 127 -2.38 7.54 0.62
N ALA A 128 -2.67 7.27 1.90
CA ALA A 128 -3.42 6.09 2.30
C ALA A 128 -4.88 6.16 1.81
N TRP A 129 -5.52 7.33 1.95
CA TRP A 129 -6.87 7.57 1.43
C TRP A 129 -6.93 7.51 -0.09
N SER A 130 -5.95 8.07 -0.81
CA SER A 130 -5.93 7.96 -2.28
C SER A 130 -5.81 6.50 -2.72
N LEU A 131 -4.99 5.68 -2.05
CA LEU A 131 -4.88 4.25 -2.34
C LEU A 131 -6.22 3.53 -2.14
N ALA A 132 -6.92 3.83 -1.05
CA ALA A 132 -8.24 3.26 -0.76
C ALA A 132 -9.29 3.64 -1.81
N VAL A 133 -9.32 4.90 -2.24
CA VAL A 133 -10.23 5.37 -3.29
C VAL A 133 -9.92 4.69 -4.61
N VAL A 134 -8.65 4.62 -5.01
CA VAL A 134 -8.25 3.98 -6.28
C VAL A 134 -8.55 2.47 -6.26
N THR A 135 -8.34 1.82 -5.12
CA THR A 135 -8.72 0.40 -4.91
C THR A 135 -10.23 0.22 -5.07
N TRP A 136 -11.03 1.11 -4.48
CA TRP A 136 -12.48 1.08 -4.58
C TRP A 136 -12.98 1.30 -6.02
N VAL A 137 -12.43 2.29 -6.72
CA VAL A 137 -12.75 2.58 -8.12
C VAL A 137 -12.38 1.40 -9.02
N CYS A 138 -11.21 0.79 -8.83
CA CYS A 138 -10.76 -0.36 -9.61
C CYS A 138 -11.75 -1.54 -9.51
N ILE A 139 -12.17 -1.88 -8.28
CA ILE A 139 -13.13 -2.97 -8.03
C ILE A 139 -14.51 -2.62 -8.60
N THR A 140 -14.97 -1.39 -8.40
CA THR A 140 -16.27 -0.95 -8.93
C THR A 140 -16.27 -1.01 -10.46
N ASN A 141 -15.20 -0.55 -11.10
CA ASN A 141 -15.05 -0.64 -12.54
C ASN A 141 -15.02 -2.10 -13.01
N PHE A 142 -14.36 -3.00 -12.27
CA PHE A 142 -14.36 -4.42 -12.57
C PHE A 142 -15.78 -5.01 -12.57
N PHE A 143 -16.59 -4.68 -11.54
CA PHE A 143 -17.99 -5.13 -11.46
C PHE A 143 -18.85 -4.56 -12.59
N LEU A 144 -18.71 -3.26 -12.87
CA LEU A 144 -19.46 -2.61 -13.95
C LEU A 144 -19.14 -3.21 -15.32
N ASN A 145 -17.85 -3.48 -15.60
CA ASN A 145 -17.48 -4.12 -16.86
C ASN A 145 -18.02 -5.55 -16.91
N TYR A 146 -17.89 -6.34 -15.85
CA TYR A 146 -18.47 -7.70 -15.81
C TYR A 146 -19.97 -7.69 -16.12
N LEU A 147 -20.74 -6.80 -15.47
CA LEU A 147 -22.18 -6.70 -15.68
C LEU A 147 -22.58 -6.18 -17.05
N ALA A 148 -21.78 -5.30 -17.66
CA ALA A 148 -22.03 -4.80 -19.01
C ALA A 148 -21.99 -5.92 -20.08
N PHE A 149 -21.41 -7.08 -19.77
CA PHE A 149 -21.37 -8.26 -20.64
C PHE A 149 -22.45 -9.30 -20.31
N GLY A 150 -23.57 -8.92 -19.69
CA GLY A 150 -24.75 -9.78 -19.59
C GLY A 150 -25.32 -9.98 -18.18
N GLY A 151 -25.03 -9.06 -17.25
CA GLY A 151 -25.56 -9.12 -15.90
C GLY A 151 -27.07 -8.85 -15.83
N SER A 152 -27.78 -9.69 -15.08
CA SER A 152 -29.18 -9.55 -14.72
C SER A 152 -29.40 -8.46 -13.66
N TYR A 153 -30.64 -7.98 -13.50
CA TYR A 153 -30.98 -6.92 -12.53
C TYR A 153 -30.56 -7.23 -11.09
N GLY A 154 -30.66 -8.51 -10.67
CA GLY A 154 -30.19 -8.95 -9.34
C GLY A 154 -28.68 -8.80 -9.17
N GLU A 155 -27.91 -9.00 -10.23
CA GLU A 155 -26.44 -8.87 -10.20
C GLU A 155 -26.00 -7.40 -10.16
N TRP A 156 -26.79 -6.47 -10.71
CA TRP A 156 -26.59 -5.03 -10.53
C TRP A 156 -26.76 -4.60 -9.07
N ALA A 157 -27.80 -5.11 -8.40
CA ALA A 157 -27.99 -4.85 -6.97
C ALA A 157 -26.85 -5.44 -6.12
N ALA A 158 -26.40 -6.66 -6.45
CA ALA A 158 -25.26 -7.28 -5.78
C ALA A 158 -23.95 -6.51 -6.02
N ALA A 159 -23.69 -6.01 -7.24
CA ALA A 159 -22.54 -5.17 -7.51
C ALA A 159 -22.58 -3.85 -6.76
N ALA A 160 -23.75 -3.21 -6.68
CA ALA A 160 -23.92 -1.99 -5.91
C ALA A 160 -23.63 -2.24 -4.42
N GLY A 161 -24.20 -3.30 -3.85
CA GLY A 161 -23.92 -3.73 -2.47
C GLY A 161 -22.44 -4.05 -2.24
N ALA A 162 -21.82 -4.79 -3.16
CA ALA A 162 -20.40 -5.13 -3.10
C ALA A 162 -19.50 -3.88 -3.21
N SER A 163 -19.85 -2.91 -4.07
CA SER A 163 -19.12 -1.65 -4.20
C SER A 163 -19.19 -0.83 -2.90
N VAL A 164 -20.36 -0.74 -2.27
CA VAL A 164 -20.53 -0.05 -0.97
C VAL A 164 -19.75 -0.77 0.13
N ALA A 165 -19.90 -2.09 0.24
CA ALA A 165 -19.16 -2.90 1.21
C ALA A 165 -17.64 -2.75 1.04
N ASN A 166 -17.18 -2.71 -0.21
CA ASN A 166 -15.79 -2.48 -0.56
C ASN A 166 -15.29 -1.09 -0.13
N LEU A 167 -16.07 -0.03 -0.35
CA LEU A 167 -15.73 1.32 0.13
C LEU A 167 -15.59 1.34 1.67
N VAL A 168 -16.54 0.72 2.38
CA VAL A 168 -16.51 0.62 3.84
C VAL A 168 -15.28 -0.14 4.32
N MET A 169 -14.92 -1.25 3.67
CA MET A 169 -13.72 -2.02 4.01
C MET A 169 -12.43 -1.26 3.71
N SER A 170 -12.34 -0.57 2.57
CA SER A 170 -11.22 0.33 2.23
C SER A 170 -11.04 1.40 3.31
N ALA A 171 -12.12 2.11 3.64
CA ALA A 171 -12.11 3.16 4.66
C ALA A 171 -11.69 2.61 6.03
N ARG A 172 -12.22 1.45 6.42
CA ARG A 172 -11.85 0.80 7.69
C ARG A 172 -10.38 0.38 7.71
N THR A 173 -9.84 -0.09 6.58
CA THR A 173 -8.43 -0.48 6.46
C THR A 173 -7.52 0.74 6.61
N VAL A 174 -7.87 1.87 6.00
CA VAL A 174 -7.13 3.13 6.18
C VAL A 174 -7.26 3.65 7.61
N MET A 175 -8.45 3.67 8.20
CA MET A 175 -8.64 4.11 9.59
C MET A 175 -7.80 3.29 10.57
N ARG A 176 -7.69 1.96 10.36
CA ARG A 176 -6.81 1.09 11.16
C ARG A 176 -5.33 1.36 10.95
N HIS A 177 -4.93 1.84 9.77
CA HIS A 177 -3.56 2.25 9.49
C HIS A 177 -3.19 3.58 10.17
N LEU A 178 -4.15 4.50 10.23
CA LEU A 178 -3.94 5.85 10.78
C LEU A 178 -4.05 5.90 12.32
N ALA A 179 -4.71 4.92 12.93
CA ALA A 179 -4.73 4.72 14.37
C ALA A 179 -3.34 4.30 14.93
#